data_AF-A0A9P8G3N0-F1
#
_entry.id   AF-A0A9P8G3N0-F1
#
_cell.length_a   1.000
_cell.length_b   1.000
_cell.length_c   1.000
_cell.angle_alpha   90.00
_cell.angle_beta   90.00
_cell.angle_gamma   90.00
#
_symmetry.space_group_name_H-M   'P 1'
#
loop_
_entity.id
_entity.type
_entity.pdbx_description
1 polymer ?
#
loop_
_entity_poly.entity_id
_entity_poly.type
_entity_poly.pdbx_seq_one_letter_code
_entity_poly.pdbx_strand_id
1 'polypeptide(L)'
;MPSLLSIASTVLVCLSTAIASPAKPVQTQAVDPFFYKGFDLSSLHILELGNVTYKDTAKGNATRPAEDILGDGGMNTVRLRIWVNPEPGQYDLAYTLSQAQRFSKKGYRIYLDFHFSDTWADPNKQYTPAAWTTSSVSALASDLRHYVKTTLLAFKAGGVDLSLVSLGNEIRHGMLWPTGYVDVDTSPTSARIANFTSLASLWSSARKGVDDAVKAGVKKPSVMIHIDDGWNKTLQLDWFEALTGSGKVKTSDWDVFGFSFYPFYGTDATLDNLKDTLDAVATKYQKPVHVVETDWPAICDGASAPELSDTSVPVSVAGQTEWVRDIVSVVESVAGGWGKGVNYWEPTWLNNTGLGSACQDAILFSADWSGWPNKIIGYSRSSVDMFAGR
;
A
#
# COMPACT_ATOMS: atom_id res chain seq x y z
N MET A 1 71.12 -34.01 -59.15
CA MET A 1 69.94 -33.59 -59.93
C MET A 1 69.14 -34.85 -60.27
N PRO A 2 67.79 -34.90 -60.21
CA PRO A 2 66.77 -34.03 -59.59
C PRO A 2 65.94 -34.77 -58.47
N SER A 3 65.58 -34.08 -57.38
CA SER A 3 64.25 -33.54 -56.98
C SER A 3 63.21 -34.52 -56.43
N LEU A 4 62.98 -34.44 -55.11
CA LEU A 4 61.90 -35.08 -54.35
C LEU A 4 60.58 -34.29 -54.48
N LEU A 5 59.46 -35.01 -54.73
CA LEU A 5 58.09 -34.49 -54.63
C LEU A 5 57.64 -34.44 -53.17
N SER A 6 57.06 -33.32 -52.75
CA SER A 6 56.31 -33.16 -51.50
C SER A 6 54.82 -33.00 -51.82
N ILE A 7 53.97 -33.79 -51.17
CA ILE A 7 52.52 -33.76 -51.28
C ILE A 7 51.99 -32.90 -50.12
N ALA A 8 51.30 -31.80 -50.45
CA ALA A 8 50.61 -30.96 -49.47
C ALA A 8 49.10 -31.21 -49.53
N SER A 9 48.53 -31.75 -48.45
CA SER A 9 47.08 -31.84 -48.23
C SER A 9 46.57 -30.54 -47.62
N THR A 10 45.63 -29.87 -48.28
CA THR A 10 44.97 -28.67 -47.78
C THR A 10 43.66 -29.06 -47.07
N VAL A 11 43.57 -28.83 -45.77
CA VAL A 11 42.33 -28.95 -44.99
C VAL A 11 41.53 -27.66 -45.15
N LEU A 12 40.30 -27.77 -45.66
CA LEU A 12 39.36 -26.67 -45.78
C LEU A 12 38.56 -26.55 -44.47
N VAL A 13 38.80 -25.49 -43.70
CA VAL A 13 38.01 -25.15 -42.51
C VAL A 13 36.84 -24.27 -42.92
N CYS A 14 35.62 -24.79 -42.82
CA CYS A 14 34.40 -23.98 -42.97
C CYS A 14 34.16 -23.17 -41.68
N LEU A 15 34.42 -21.86 -41.71
CA LEU A 15 33.91 -20.93 -40.70
C LEU A 15 32.43 -20.64 -41.00
N SER A 16 31.53 -21.13 -40.15
CA SER A 16 30.13 -20.67 -40.12
C SER A 16 30.04 -19.35 -39.36
N THR A 17 29.81 -18.25 -40.09
CA THR A 17 29.48 -16.96 -39.50
C THR A 17 28.03 -16.97 -39.04
N ALA A 18 27.81 -17.15 -37.74
CA ALA A 18 26.50 -16.95 -37.12
C ALA A 18 26.15 -15.45 -37.15
N ILE A 19 25.23 -15.05 -38.03
CA ILE A 19 24.70 -13.70 -38.07
C ILE A 19 23.77 -13.54 -36.86
N ALA A 20 24.24 -12.82 -35.84
CA ALA A 20 23.40 -12.44 -34.70
C ALA A 20 22.26 -11.54 -35.20
N SER A 21 21.02 -11.95 -34.95
CA SER A 21 19.85 -11.11 -35.21
C SER A 21 19.91 -9.87 -34.32
N PRO A 22 19.55 -8.67 -34.81
CA PRO A 22 19.52 -7.48 -33.99
C PRO A 22 18.53 -7.68 -32.84
N ALA A 23 18.99 -7.48 -31.61
CA ALA A 23 18.14 -7.50 -30.43
C ALA A 23 17.02 -6.47 -30.62
N LYS A 24 15.77 -6.88 -30.36
CA LYS A 24 14.65 -5.94 -30.32
C LYS A 24 14.98 -4.86 -29.27
N PRO A 25 14.78 -3.56 -29.57
CA PRO A 25 14.96 -2.53 -28.57
C PRO A 25 14.02 -2.84 -27.38
N VAL A 26 14.59 -2.88 -26.18
CA VAL A 26 13.81 -2.93 -24.94
C VAL A 26 12.94 -1.68 -24.95
N GLN A 27 11.63 -1.85 -25.09
CA GLN A 27 10.68 -0.77 -24.85
C GLN A 27 10.85 -0.35 -23.39
N THR A 28 11.52 0.78 -23.15
CA THR A 28 11.44 1.48 -21.87
C THR A 28 9.98 1.86 -21.70
N GLN A 29 9.23 1.11 -20.87
CA GLN A 29 7.89 1.53 -20.50
C GLN A 29 8.01 2.92 -19.89
N ALA A 30 7.33 3.90 -20.49
CA ALA A 30 7.24 5.23 -19.89
C ALA A 30 6.57 5.08 -18.53
N VAL A 31 7.34 5.26 -17.46
CA VAL A 31 6.84 5.19 -16.10
C VAL A 31 5.88 6.36 -15.90
N ASP A 32 4.67 6.11 -15.38
CA ASP A 32 3.71 7.17 -15.05
C ASP A 32 4.40 8.23 -14.16
N PRO A 33 4.46 9.51 -14.58
CA PRO A 33 5.09 10.55 -13.78
C PRO A 33 4.31 10.87 -12.50
N PHE A 34 3.05 10.40 -12.37
CA PHE A 34 2.25 10.67 -11.19
C PHE A 34 2.84 10.05 -9.93
N PHE A 35 3.08 10.89 -8.92
CA PHE A 35 3.46 10.48 -7.57
C PHE A 35 2.27 10.65 -6.62
N TYR A 36 1.89 9.58 -5.93
CA TYR A 36 0.78 9.54 -5.00
C TYR A 36 1.20 10.16 -3.66
N LYS A 37 0.58 11.30 -3.31
CA LYS A 37 0.78 12.03 -2.06
C LYS A 37 -0.52 11.93 -1.26
N GLY A 38 -0.57 10.91 -0.42
CA GLY A 38 -1.80 10.39 0.14
C GLY A 38 -1.99 10.65 1.63
N PHE A 39 -3.25 10.73 2.03
CA PHE A 39 -3.68 10.52 3.41
C PHE A 39 -4.78 9.46 3.47
N ASP A 40 -4.77 8.60 4.49
CA ASP A 40 -5.93 7.78 4.84
C ASP A 40 -6.93 8.62 5.63
N LEU A 41 -8.09 8.88 5.04
CA LEU A 41 -9.14 9.71 5.64
C LEU A 41 -10.41 8.92 5.98
N SER A 42 -10.27 7.61 6.20
CA SER A 42 -11.43 6.75 6.37
C SER A 42 -12.22 7.08 7.62
N SER A 43 -11.57 7.49 8.73
CA SER A 43 -12.26 7.88 9.97
C SER A 43 -12.98 9.24 9.89
N LEU A 44 -12.61 10.10 8.92
CA LEU A 44 -12.99 11.51 8.91
C LEU A 44 -14.49 11.75 9.09
N HIS A 45 -15.33 10.99 8.39
CA HIS A 45 -16.77 11.20 8.46
C HIS A 45 -17.40 10.69 9.75
N ILE A 46 -16.87 9.62 10.35
CA ILE A 46 -17.27 9.19 11.70
C ILE A 46 -17.00 10.32 12.71
N LEU A 47 -15.85 10.99 12.59
CA LEU A 47 -15.46 12.10 13.45
C LEU A 47 -16.41 13.30 13.26
N GLU A 48 -16.74 13.65 12.01
CA GLU A 48 -17.71 14.71 11.70
C GLU A 48 -19.12 14.41 12.27
N LEU A 49 -19.58 13.16 12.16
CA LEU A 49 -20.84 12.72 12.80
C LEU A 49 -20.76 12.79 14.33
N GLY A 50 -19.56 12.67 14.90
CA GLY A 50 -19.25 12.85 16.32
C GLY A 50 -19.04 14.30 16.76
N ASN A 51 -19.55 15.29 16.04
CA ASN A 51 -19.42 16.73 16.33
C ASN A 51 -17.99 17.28 16.28
N VAL A 52 -17.09 16.65 15.51
CA VAL A 52 -15.75 17.19 15.25
C VAL A 52 -15.80 18.25 14.16
N THR A 53 -15.10 19.36 14.39
CA THR A 53 -14.88 20.41 13.39
C THR A 53 -13.39 20.72 13.29
N TYR A 54 -12.91 20.99 12.08
CA TYR A 54 -11.49 21.28 11.84
C TYR A 54 -11.24 22.78 11.63
N LYS A 55 -10.10 23.23 12.15
CA LYS A 55 -9.64 24.62 12.16
C LYS A 55 -8.30 24.72 11.46
N ASP A 56 -8.23 25.59 10.47
CA ASP A 56 -7.01 25.91 9.73
C ASP A 56 -6.23 27.00 10.47
N THR A 57 -5.15 26.60 11.15
CA THR A 57 -4.29 27.50 11.92
C THR A 57 -3.49 28.45 11.03
N ALA A 58 -3.17 28.06 9.79
CA ALA A 58 -2.49 28.91 8.82
C ALA A 58 -3.41 30.02 8.25
N LYS A 59 -4.74 29.79 8.27
CA LYS A 59 -5.76 30.77 7.87
C LYS A 59 -6.53 31.35 9.06
N GLY A 60 -5.82 31.69 10.13
CA GLY A 60 -6.39 32.42 11.27
C GLY A 60 -7.50 31.67 12.00
N ASN A 61 -7.38 30.34 12.12
CA ASN A 61 -8.38 29.45 12.72
C ASN A 61 -9.75 29.49 12.01
N ALA A 62 -9.74 29.60 10.68
CA ALA A 62 -10.94 29.42 9.87
C ALA A 62 -11.47 27.98 10.00
N THR A 63 -12.78 27.79 10.10
CA THR A 63 -13.37 26.44 10.01
C THR A 63 -13.37 25.99 8.55
N ARG A 64 -12.76 24.85 8.26
CA ARG A 64 -12.66 24.28 6.91
C ARG A 64 -12.79 22.76 6.95
N PRO A 65 -13.26 22.12 5.86
CA PRO A 65 -13.14 20.67 5.71
C PRO A 65 -11.69 20.22 5.82
N ALA A 66 -11.41 19.14 6.54
CA ALA A 66 -10.04 18.67 6.77
C ALA A 66 -9.32 18.35 5.46
N GLU A 67 -10.04 17.79 4.48
CA GLU A 67 -9.48 17.46 3.17
C GLU A 67 -9.11 18.70 2.33
N ASP A 68 -9.66 19.88 2.64
CA ASP A 68 -9.23 21.13 1.98
C ASP A 68 -7.95 21.68 2.62
N ILE A 69 -7.76 21.45 3.93
CA ILE A 69 -6.54 21.82 4.64
C ILE A 69 -5.38 20.93 4.15
N LEU A 70 -5.59 19.61 4.11
CA LEU A 70 -4.61 18.65 3.60
C LEU A 70 -4.37 18.81 2.08
N GLY A 71 -5.40 19.21 1.33
CA GLY A 71 -5.30 19.55 -0.09
C GLY A 71 -4.37 20.73 -0.37
N ASP A 72 -4.53 21.83 0.39
CA ASP A 72 -3.62 22.97 0.33
C ASP A 72 -2.17 22.55 0.68
N GLY A 73 -2.03 21.57 1.58
CA GLY A 73 -0.77 20.94 1.97
C GLY A 73 -0.18 19.94 0.96
N GLY A 74 -0.80 19.80 -0.23
CA GLY A 74 -0.26 19.03 -1.35
C GLY A 74 -0.82 17.61 -1.52
N MET A 75 -1.83 17.21 -0.74
CA MET A 75 -2.54 15.93 -0.94
C MET A 75 -3.13 15.85 -2.35
N ASN A 76 -2.95 14.71 -3.02
CA ASN A 76 -3.55 14.44 -4.34
C ASN A 76 -4.31 13.10 -4.41
N THR A 77 -4.20 12.28 -3.35
CA THR A 77 -4.79 10.95 -3.25
C THR A 77 -5.40 10.77 -1.87
N VAL A 78 -6.55 10.10 -1.79
CA VAL A 78 -7.14 9.68 -0.52
C VAL A 78 -7.19 8.15 -0.48
N ARG A 79 -6.61 7.56 0.57
CA ARG A 79 -6.79 6.16 0.92
C ARG A 79 -8.10 6.00 1.70
N LEU A 80 -8.85 4.95 1.38
CA LEU A 80 -10.05 4.56 2.11
C LEU A 80 -10.05 3.06 2.35
N ARG A 81 -10.13 2.63 3.61
CA ARG A 81 -10.38 1.23 3.94
C ARG A 81 -11.83 0.84 3.73
N ILE A 82 -12.06 -0.42 3.35
CA ILE A 82 -13.39 -1.00 3.23
C ILE A 82 -13.48 -2.36 3.92
N TRP A 83 -14.49 -2.49 4.78
CA TRP A 83 -14.87 -3.71 5.51
C TRP A 83 -16.09 -4.35 4.84
N VAL A 84 -16.26 -5.65 5.04
CA VAL A 84 -17.26 -6.45 4.31
C VAL A 84 -18.66 -6.24 4.90
N ASN A 85 -18.89 -6.71 6.14
CA ASN A 85 -20.14 -6.52 6.87
C ASN A 85 -19.87 -6.06 8.31
N PRO A 86 -19.37 -4.84 8.49
CA PRO A 86 -19.08 -4.29 9.80
C PRO A 86 -20.35 -3.85 10.54
N GLU A 87 -20.20 -3.33 11.75
CA GLU A 87 -21.28 -2.58 12.39
C GLU A 87 -21.75 -1.45 11.45
N PRO A 88 -23.09 -1.31 11.21
CA PRO A 88 -23.60 -0.42 10.18
C PRO A 88 -23.08 1.01 10.30
N GLY A 89 -22.66 1.59 9.17
CA GLY A 89 -22.17 2.97 9.13
C GLY A 89 -20.67 3.12 9.45
N GLN A 90 -19.92 2.02 9.55
CA GLN A 90 -18.47 2.06 9.75
C GLN A 90 -17.73 1.36 8.60
N TYR A 91 -17.14 2.10 7.68
CA TYR A 91 -16.25 1.57 6.65
C TYR A 91 -16.87 0.49 5.71
N ASP A 92 -18.19 0.31 5.73
CA ASP A 92 -18.91 -0.53 4.77
C ASP A 92 -18.96 0.12 3.37
N LEU A 93 -19.49 -0.60 2.38
CA LEU A 93 -19.61 -0.10 1.01
C LEU A 93 -20.35 1.24 0.90
N ALA A 94 -21.44 1.43 1.64
CA ALA A 94 -22.25 2.64 1.55
C ALA A 94 -21.50 3.84 2.15
N TYR A 95 -20.89 3.64 3.32
CA TYR A 95 -20.03 4.62 3.97
C TYR A 95 -18.86 5.01 3.07
N THR A 96 -18.09 4.03 2.63
CA THR A 96 -16.84 4.26 1.89
C THR A 96 -17.10 4.84 0.50
N LEU A 97 -18.17 4.42 -0.20
CA LEU A 97 -18.55 5.01 -1.48
C LEU A 97 -18.96 6.49 -1.34
N SER A 98 -19.71 6.85 -0.29
CA SER A 98 -20.09 8.25 -0.02
C SER A 98 -18.84 9.14 0.18
N GLN A 99 -17.86 8.66 0.95
CA GLN A 99 -16.59 9.38 1.13
C GLN A 99 -15.79 9.46 -0.17
N ALA A 100 -15.69 8.37 -0.92
CA ALA A 100 -15.00 8.38 -2.20
C ALA A 100 -15.63 9.38 -3.20
N GLN A 101 -16.97 9.47 -3.25
CA GLN A 101 -17.66 10.49 -4.05
C GLN A 101 -17.32 11.92 -3.60
N ARG A 102 -17.26 12.18 -2.29
CA ARG A 102 -16.85 13.48 -1.74
C ARG A 102 -15.45 13.86 -2.22
N PHE A 103 -14.48 12.96 -2.10
CA PHE A 103 -13.09 13.23 -2.45
C PHE A 103 -12.86 13.28 -3.97
N SER A 104 -13.49 12.40 -4.75
CA SER A 104 -13.39 12.44 -6.22
C SER A 104 -13.98 13.72 -6.82
N LYS A 105 -15.06 14.28 -6.25
CA LYS A 105 -15.61 15.58 -6.67
C LYS A 105 -14.61 16.74 -6.51
N LYS A 106 -13.65 16.61 -5.60
CA LYS A 106 -12.55 17.57 -5.40
C LYS A 106 -11.33 17.27 -6.27
N GLY A 107 -11.38 16.20 -7.09
CA GLY A 107 -10.30 15.82 -8.01
C GLY A 107 -9.24 14.90 -7.40
N TYR A 108 -9.41 14.44 -6.16
CA TYR A 108 -8.49 13.49 -5.55
C TYR A 108 -8.60 12.10 -6.20
N ARG A 109 -7.46 11.45 -6.41
CA ARG A 109 -7.43 10.01 -6.75
C ARG A 109 -7.87 9.20 -5.53
N ILE A 110 -8.60 8.12 -5.78
CA ILE A 110 -9.03 7.21 -4.70
C ILE A 110 -8.18 5.93 -4.74
N TYR A 111 -7.57 5.63 -3.61
CA TYR A 111 -6.96 4.35 -3.29
C TYR A 111 -7.91 3.58 -2.35
N LEU A 112 -8.53 2.51 -2.84
CA LEU A 112 -9.44 1.68 -2.03
C LEU A 112 -8.68 0.50 -1.45
N ASP A 113 -8.67 0.40 -0.13
CA ASP A 113 -7.98 -0.64 0.60
C ASP A 113 -8.92 -1.72 1.11
N PHE A 114 -8.86 -2.90 0.49
CA PHE A 114 -9.72 -4.02 0.87
C PHE A 114 -9.14 -4.79 2.06
N HIS A 115 -9.83 -4.74 3.19
CA HIS A 115 -9.44 -5.54 4.36
C HIS A 115 -9.83 -7.01 4.26
N PHE A 116 -10.87 -7.32 3.47
CA PHE A 116 -11.47 -8.67 3.41
C PHE A 116 -11.83 -9.25 4.79
N SER A 117 -12.31 -8.40 5.69
CA SER A 117 -12.77 -8.72 7.04
C SER A 117 -13.98 -7.83 7.39
N ASP A 118 -14.77 -8.24 8.37
CA ASP A 118 -15.84 -7.40 8.94
C ASP A 118 -15.28 -6.34 9.93
N THR A 119 -13.98 -6.38 10.19
CA THR A 119 -13.28 -5.49 11.11
C THR A 119 -11.84 -5.24 10.63
N TRP A 120 -11.01 -4.62 11.48
CA TRP A 120 -9.59 -4.45 11.24
C TRP A 120 -8.92 -5.76 10.80
N ALA A 121 -8.13 -5.67 9.73
CA ALA A 121 -7.31 -6.75 9.22
C ALA A 121 -5.86 -6.25 9.27
N ASP A 122 -4.98 -7.00 9.93
CA ASP A 122 -3.59 -6.67 10.18
C ASP A 122 -2.76 -7.98 10.21
N PRO A 123 -1.43 -7.95 10.34
CA PRO A 123 -0.60 -9.15 10.33
C PRO A 123 -0.92 -10.16 11.46
N ASN A 124 -1.62 -9.74 12.50
CA ASN A 124 -2.00 -10.56 13.65
C ASN A 124 -3.48 -10.97 13.62
N LYS A 125 -4.28 -10.40 12.72
CA LYS A 125 -5.74 -10.63 12.64
C LYS A 125 -6.21 -10.53 11.19
N GLN A 126 -6.67 -11.63 10.61
CA GLN A 126 -7.25 -11.64 9.26
C GLN A 126 -8.55 -12.44 9.24
N TYR A 127 -9.51 -12.06 10.09
CA TYR A 127 -10.74 -12.82 10.27
C TYR A 127 -11.55 -12.89 8.97
N THR A 128 -11.96 -14.11 8.60
CA THR A 128 -12.88 -14.29 7.47
C THR A 128 -14.23 -13.64 7.81
N PRO A 129 -14.84 -12.85 6.90
CA PRO A 129 -16.17 -12.29 7.08
C PRO A 129 -17.19 -13.36 7.44
N ALA A 130 -18.07 -13.08 8.39
CA ALA A 130 -19.01 -14.08 8.91
C ALA A 130 -19.98 -14.61 7.84
N ALA A 131 -20.25 -13.80 6.81
CA ALA A 131 -21.14 -14.17 5.71
C ALA A 131 -20.49 -15.07 4.65
N TRP A 132 -19.18 -15.29 4.69
CA TRP A 132 -18.45 -16.02 3.65
C TRP A 132 -18.36 -17.51 3.91
N THR A 133 -18.39 -18.28 2.84
CA THR A 133 -18.40 -19.75 2.87
C THR A 133 -16.98 -20.29 3.06
N THR A 134 -16.71 -20.87 4.23
CA THR A 134 -15.39 -21.45 4.57
C THR A 134 -15.29 -22.96 4.36
N SER A 135 -16.26 -23.58 3.67
CA SER A 135 -16.31 -25.04 3.44
C SER A 135 -15.15 -25.57 2.60
N SER A 136 -14.54 -24.72 1.77
CA SER A 136 -13.36 -25.03 0.96
C SER A 136 -12.71 -23.75 0.47
N VAL A 137 -11.43 -23.84 0.07
CA VAL A 137 -10.70 -22.72 -0.56
C VAL A 137 -11.45 -22.19 -1.78
N SER A 138 -12.08 -23.05 -2.59
CA SER A 138 -12.80 -22.66 -3.80
C SER A 138 -14.11 -21.93 -3.50
N ALA A 139 -14.86 -22.35 -2.47
CA ALA A 139 -16.06 -21.65 -2.05
C ALA A 139 -15.73 -20.24 -1.52
N LEU A 140 -14.73 -20.14 -0.64
CA LEU A 140 -14.25 -18.87 -0.11
C LEU A 140 -13.70 -17.94 -1.22
N ALA A 141 -12.94 -18.51 -2.15
CA ALA A 141 -12.45 -17.79 -3.33
C ALA A 141 -13.58 -17.26 -4.22
N SER A 142 -14.72 -17.97 -4.29
CA SER A 142 -15.89 -17.54 -5.06
C SER A 142 -16.55 -16.31 -4.41
N ASP A 143 -16.76 -16.33 -3.09
CA ASP A 143 -17.32 -15.21 -2.34
C ASP A 143 -16.41 -13.97 -2.43
N LEU A 144 -15.10 -14.17 -2.25
CA LEU A 144 -14.09 -13.12 -2.40
C LEU A 144 -14.09 -12.48 -3.81
N ARG A 145 -14.11 -13.30 -4.87
CA ARG A 145 -14.18 -12.81 -6.25
C ARG A 145 -15.46 -12.03 -6.51
N HIS A 146 -16.59 -12.54 -6.02
CA HIS A 146 -17.88 -11.87 -6.14
C HIS A 146 -17.85 -10.52 -5.44
N TYR A 147 -17.38 -10.46 -4.19
CA TYR A 147 -17.29 -9.25 -3.39
C TYR A 147 -16.43 -8.16 -4.04
N VAL A 148 -15.23 -8.51 -4.52
CA VAL A 148 -14.37 -7.55 -5.24
C VAL A 148 -15.08 -7.02 -6.48
N LYS A 149 -15.69 -7.90 -7.28
CA LYS A 149 -16.40 -7.50 -8.50
C LYS A 149 -17.55 -6.54 -8.21
N THR A 150 -18.42 -6.89 -7.26
CA THR A 150 -19.62 -6.09 -6.95
C THR A 150 -19.27 -4.76 -6.29
N THR A 151 -18.24 -4.74 -5.45
CA THR A 151 -17.70 -3.50 -4.87
C THR A 151 -17.25 -2.55 -5.97
N LEU A 152 -16.38 -3.00 -6.89
CA LEU A 152 -15.87 -2.14 -7.97
C LEU A 152 -16.99 -1.66 -8.91
N LEU A 153 -18.00 -2.50 -9.17
CA LEU A 153 -19.18 -2.08 -9.94
C LEU A 153 -20.02 -1.03 -9.21
N ALA A 154 -20.16 -1.14 -7.89
CA ALA A 154 -20.85 -0.13 -7.09
C ALA A 154 -20.12 1.22 -7.12
N PHE A 155 -18.78 1.23 -7.03
CA PHE A 155 -17.99 2.45 -7.18
C PHE A 155 -18.17 3.10 -8.56
N LYS A 156 -18.09 2.31 -9.64
CA LYS A 156 -18.40 2.79 -10.99
C LYS A 156 -19.82 3.36 -11.08
N ALA A 157 -20.83 2.65 -10.57
CA ALA A 157 -22.22 3.12 -10.59
C ALA A 157 -22.42 4.41 -9.79
N GLY A 158 -21.65 4.58 -8.71
CA GLY A 158 -21.56 5.82 -7.93
C GLY A 158 -20.76 6.93 -8.60
N GLY A 159 -20.23 6.73 -9.81
CA GLY A 159 -19.47 7.74 -10.55
C GLY A 159 -18.04 7.95 -10.03
N VAL A 160 -17.47 6.97 -9.34
CA VAL A 160 -16.11 7.02 -8.81
C VAL A 160 -15.20 6.08 -9.59
N ASP A 161 -14.16 6.65 -10.21
CA ASP A 161 -13.06 5.90 -10.79
C ASP A 161 -11.98 5.65 -9.72
N LEU A 162 -11.81 4.39 -9.34
CA LEU A 162 -10.72 3.98 -8.45
C LEU A 162 -9.39 4.00 -9.20
N SER A 163 -8.40 4.69 -8.64
CA SER A 163 -7.06 4.77 -9.25
C SER A 163 -6.17 3.60 -8.85
N LEU A 164 -6.30 3.17 -7.59
CA LEU A 164 -5.52 2.10 -6.98
C LEU A 164 -6.43 1.27 -6.09
N VAL A 165 -6.23 -0.05 -6.07
CA VAL A 165 -6.87 -0.96 -5.12
C VAL A 165 -5.84 -1.91 -4.53
N SER A 166 -5.80 -2.11 -3.22
CA SER A 166 -5.06 -3.23 -2.62
C SER A 166 -6.01 -4.42 -2.52
N LEU A 167 -5.50 -5.62 -2.76
CA LEU A 167 -6.26 -6.84 -2.51
C LEU A 167 -5.74 -7.47 -1.22
N GLY A 168 -6.28 -7.01 -0.09
CA GLY A 168 -5.84 -7.33 1.26
C GLY A 168 -5.05 -6.19 1.88
N ASN A 169 -5.21 -6.00 3.20
CA ASN A 169 -4.42 -5.08 4.02
C ASN A 169 -3.37 -5.88 4.82
N GLU A 170 -2.10 -5.50 4.71
CA GLU A 170 -0.96 -6.09 5.45
C GLU A 170 -0.97 -7.64 5.52
N ILE A 171 -1.03 -8.29 4.35
CA ILE A 171 -1.28 -9.74 4.25
C ILE A 171 -0.01 -10.60 4.43
N ARG A 172 0.94 -10.19 5.27
CA ARG A 172 2.20 -10.91 5.48
C ARG A 172 1.98 -12.35 5.94
N HIS A 173 1.10 -12.54 6.92
CA HIS A 173 0.64 -13.86 7.37
C HIS A 173 -0.61 -14.34 6.61
N GLY A 174 -0.87 -13.78 5.44
CA GLY A 174 -1.96 -14.12 4.55
C GLY A 174 -3.24 -13.35 4.85
N MET A 175 -4.39 -13.90 4.44
CA MET A 175 -5.70 -13.28 4.62
C MET A 175 -6.79 -14.34 4.79
N LEU A 176 -7.96 -13.98 5.29
CA LEU A 176 -9.12 -14.89 5.40
C LEU A 176 -8.78 -16.17 6.17
N TRP A 177 -8.33 -15.98 7.40
CA TRP A 177 -7.91 -17.07 8.27
C TRP A 177 -9.09 -17.93 8.73
N PRO A 178 -8.86 -19.24 8.96
CA PRO A 178 -7.57 -19.93 8.86
C PRO A 178 -7.19 -20.35 7.44
N THR A 179 -8.09 -20.25 6.46
CA THR A 179 -7.93 -20.84 5.12
C THR A 179 -6.76 -20.26 4.35
N GLY A 180 -6.57 -18.94 4.38
CA GLY A 180 -5.47 -18.26 3.71
C GLY A 180 -4.32 -17.86 4.63
N TYR A 181 -4.22 -18.44 5.83
CA TYR A 181 -3.07 -18.20 6.72
C TYR A 181 -1.78 -18.72 6.07
N VAL A 182 -0.69 -17.97 6.24
CA VAL A 182 0.66 -18.43 5.92
C VAL A 182 1.61 -18.09 7.05
N ASP A 183 2.61 -18.95 7.23
CA ASP A 183 3.74 -18.74 8.11
C ASP A 183 4.95 -18.38 7.24
N VAL A 184 5.45 -17.16 7.43
CA VAL A 184 6.55 -16.59 6.63
C VAL A 184 7.91 -17.18 6.97
N ASP A 185 8.04 -17.79 8.15
CA ASP A 185 9.28 -18.39 8.65
C ASP A 185 9.42 -19.86 8.22
N THR A 186 8.44 -20.40 7.49
CA THR A 186 8.47 -21.77 6.99
C THR A 186 9.70 -21.99 6.09
N SER A 187 10.47 -23.04 6.40
CA SER A 187 11.69 -23.43 5.69
C SER A 187 11.68 -24.94 5.41
N PRO A 188 12.29 -25.43 4.31
CA PRO A 188 12.98 -24.68 3.24
C PRO A 188 12.00 -23.94 2.30
N THR A 189 12.51 -23.16 1.34
CA THR A 189 11.72 -22.39 0.35
C THR A 189 10.62 -23.21 -0.32
N SER A 190 10.87 -24.50 -0.63
CA SER A 190 9.85 -25.39 -1.20
C SER A 190 8.65 -25.64 -0.29
N ALA A 191 8.88 -25.75 1.03
CA ALA A 191 7.81 -25.85 2.02
C ALA A 191 7.07 -24.52 2.18
N ARG A 192 7.78 -23.39 2.12
CA ARG A 192 7.17 -22.05 2.15
C ARG A 192 6.25 -21.82 0.95
N ILE A 193 6.71 -22.16 -0.24
CA ILE A 193 5.90 -22.11 -1.47
C ILE A 193 4.63 -22.98 -1.33
N ALA A 194 4.76 -24.19 -0.78
CA ALA A 194 3.60 -25.06 -0.55
C ALA A 194 2.60 -24.42 0.44
N ASN A 195 3.09 -23.82 1.52
CA ASN A 195 2.30 -23.09 2.53
C ASN A 195 1.45 -21.96 1.90
N PHE A 196 1.99 -21.27 0.89
CA PHE A 196 1.32 -20.16 0.20
C PHE A 196 0.19 -20.58 -0.75
N THR A 197 -0.04 -21.88 -0.97
CA THR A 197 -0.97 -22.37 -2.02
C THR A 197 -2.40 -21.87 -1.84
N SER A 198 -2.94 -21.88 -0.62
CA SER A 198 -4.30 -21.43 -0.34
C SER A 198 -4.42 -19.91 -0.47
N LEU A 199 -3.49 -19.16 0.12
CA LEU A 199 -3.40 -17.70 -0.04
C LEU A 199 -3.34 -17.30 -1.52
N ALA A 200 -2.46 -17.92 -2.30
CA ALA A 200 -2.31 -17.64 -3.72
C ALA A 200 -3.59 -17.96 -4.52
N SER A 201 -4.35 -18.99 -4.11
CA SER A 201 -5.66 -19.32 -4.72
C SER A 201 -6.69 -18.23 -4.44
N LEU A 202 -6.76 -17.75 -3.20
CA LEU A 202 -7.66 -16.69 -2.76
C LEU A 202 -7.31 -15.37 -3.44
N TRP A 203 -6.04 -14.96 -3.42
CA TRP A 203 -5.57 -13.73 -4.04
C TRP A 203 -5.78 -13.72 -5.56
N SER A 204 -5.48 -14.83 -6.24
CA SER A 204 -5.79 -15.01 -7.67
C SER A 204 -7.29 -14.85 -7.96
N SER A 205 -8.16 -15.26 -7.04
CA SER A 205 -9.61 -15.09 -7.17
C SER A 205 -10.07 -13.66 -6.95
N ALA A 206 -9.54 -12.96 -5.94
CA ALA A 206 -9.75 -11.53 -5.76
C ALA A 206 -9.35 -10.75 -7.01
N ARG A 207 -8.19 -11.07 -7.59
CA ARG A 207 -7.71 -10.46 -8.83
C ARG A 207 -8.66 -10.72 -10.00
N LYS A 208 -9.19 -11.93 -10.16
CA LYS A 208 -10.23 -12.22 -11.17
C LYS A 208 -11.51 -11.42 -10.94
N GLY A 209 -11.83 -11.06 -9.70
CA GLY A 209 -12.95 -10.16 -9.39
C GLY A 209 -12.76 -8.77 -9.99
N VAL A 210 -11.53 -8.24 -9.91
CA VAL A 210 -11.15 -7.00 -10.60
C VAL A 210 -11.26 -7.16 -12.13
N ASP A 211 -10.79 -8.26 -12.71
CA ASP A 211 -10.91 -8.50 -14.16
C ASP A 211 -12.37 -8.58 -14.63
N ASP A 212 -13.23 -9.22 -13.86
CA ASP A 212 -14.65 -9.31 -14.16
C ASP A 212 -15.33 -7.94 -14.12
N ALA A 213 -14.96 -7.09 -13.16
CA ALA A 213 -15.46 -5.73 -13.06
C ALA A 213 -15.00 -4.88 -14.26
N VAL A 214 -13.73 -5.00 -14.65
CA VAL A 214 -13.17 -4.31 -15.83
C VAL A 214 -13.86 -4.75 -17.12
N LYS A 215 -14.12 -6.05 -17.29
CA LYS A 215 -14.90 -6.57 -18.42
C LYS A 215 -16.35 -6.04 -18.43
N ALA A 216 -16.92 -5.77 -17.26
CA ALA A 216 -18.20 -5.08 -17.11
C ALA A 216 -18.09 -3.53 -17.18
N GLY A 217 -16.92 -3.03 -17.59
CA GLY A 217 -16.65 -1.65 -17.94
C GLY A 217 -16.20 -0.77 -16.78
N VAL A 218 -15.79 -1.32 -15.64
CA VAL A 218 -15.02 -0.54 -14.65
C VAL A 218 -13.71 -0.11 -15.27
N LYS A 219 -13.32 1.16 -15.11
CA LYS A 219 -11.99 1.62 -15.52
C LYS A 219 -10.95 0.85 -14.72
N LYS A 220 -9.99 0.21 -15.40
CA LYS A 220 -8.99 -0.64 -14.72
C LYS A 220 -8.21 0.17 -13.67
N PRO A 221 -8.35 -0.14 -12.36
CA PRO A 221 -7.46 0.42 -11.35
C PRO A 221 -6.10 -0.28 -11.42
N SER A 222 -5.06 0.37 -10.92
CA SER A 222 -3.84 -0.34 -10.54
C SER A 222 -4.14 -1.30 -9.39
N VAL A 223 -3.65 -2.53 -9.45
CA VAL A 223 -3.83 -3.53 -8.40
C VAL A 223 -2.56 -3.63 -7.56
N MET A 224 -2.69 -3.50 -6.25
CA MET A 224 -1.61 -3.54 -5.27
C MET A 224 -1.66 -4.81 -4.43
N ILE A 225 -0.47 -5.29 -4.06
CA ILE A 225 -0.28 -6.18 -2.91
C ILE A 225 0.36 -5.36 -1.80
N HIS A 226 -0.26 -5.37 -0.62
CA HIS A 226 0.17 -4.60 0.55
C HIS A 226 0.67 -5.53 1.67
N ILE A 227 1.92 -5.35 2.07
CA ILE A 227 2.61 -6.10 3.14
C ILE A 227 3.16 -5.11 4.16
N ASP A 228 3.11 -5.42 5.45
CA ASP A 228 3.77 -4.65 6.52
C ASP A 228 5.30 -4.84 6.49
N ASP A 229 6.00 -4.23 7.45
CA ASP A 229 7.46 -4.34 7.60
C ASP A 229 8.25 -4.04 6.31
N GLY A 230 7.90 -2.93 5.65
CA GLY A 230 8.52 -2.48 4.39
C GLY A 230 10.03 -2.24 4.44
N TRP A 231 10.60 -2.23 5.64
CA TRP A 231 12.04 -2.13 5.90
C TRP A 231 12.77 -3.49 5.83
N ASN A 232 12.04 -4.61 5.88
CA ASN A 232 12.64 -5.94 5.96
C ASN A 232 12.79 -6.58 4.56
N LYS A 233 13.93 -6.34 3.91
CA LYS A 233 14.22 -6.82 2.55
C LYS A 233 14.02 -8.32 2.38
N THR A 234 14.56 -9.13 3.28
CA THR A 234 14.51 -10.59 3.17
C THR A 234 13.08 -11.09 3.20
N LEU A 235 12.29 -10.60 4.16
CA LEU A 235 10.87 -10.91 4.26
C LEU A 235 10.13 -10.57 2.96
N GLN A 236 10.31 -9.35 2.44
CA GLN A 236 9.60 -8.93 1.22
C GLN A 236 9.97 -9.82 0.03
N LEU A 237 11.27 -10.07 -0.20
CA LEU A 237 11.71 -10.87 -1.34
C LEU A 237 11.23 -12.33 -1.26
N ASP A 238 11.27 -12.92 -0.07
CA ASP A 238 10.84 -14.29 0.18
C ASP A 238 9.32 -14.45 0.08
N TRP A 239 8.54 -13.49 0.56
CA TRP A 239 7.07 -13.53 0.51
C TRP A 239 6.58 -13.54 -0.95
N PHE A 240 7.11 -12.65 -1.79
CA PHE A 240 6.74 -12.62 -3.21
C PHE A 240 7.30 -13.81 -4.00
N GLU A 241 8.46 -14.36 -3.61
CA GLU A 241 8.95 -15.63 -4.16
C GLU A 241 7.99 -16.78 -3.82
N ALA A 242 7.54 -16.90 -2.57
CA ALA A 242 6.61 -17.93 -2.15
C ALA A 242 5.25 -17.81 -2.87
N LEU A 243 4.70 -16.59 -2.97
CA LEU A 243 3.45 -16.33 -3.68
C LEU A 243 3.52 -16.76 -5.15
N THR A 244 4.58 -16.34 -5.86
CA THR A 244 4.73 -16.63 -7.30
C THR A 244 5.16 -18.08 -7.56
N GLY A 245 5.97 -18.66 -6.67
CA GLY A 245 6.40 -20.06 -6.73
C GLY A 245 5.24 -21.05 -6.62
N SER A 246 4.10 -20.63 -6.06
CA SER A 246 2.86 -21.45 -6.04
C SER A 246 2.29 -21.75 -7.44
N GLY A 247 2.70 -20.98 -8.46
CA GLY A 247 2.21 -21.05 -9.83
C GLY A 247 0.79 -20.50 -10.04
N LYS A 248 0.12 -20.01 -8.99
CA LYS A 248 -1.27 -19.53 -9.03
C LYS A 248 -1.40 -18.02 -9.22
N VAL A 249 -0.36 -17.29 -8.81
CA VAL A 249 -0.23 -15.85 -9.00
C VAL A 249 1.06 -15.60 -9.76
N LYS A 250 0.99 -14.76 -10.80
CA LYS A 250 2.12 -14.37 -11.62
C LYS A 250 2.47 -12.92 -11.33
N THR A 251 3.72 -12.53 -11.60
CA THR A 251 4.17 -11.14 -11.49
C THR A 251 3.33 -10.17 -12.34
N SER A 252 2.69 -10.64 -13.41
CA SER A 252 1.76 -9.85 -14.23
C SER A 252 0.41 -9.55 -13.59
N ASP A 253 0.06 -10.23 -12.49
CA ASP A 253 -1.29 -10.20 -11.93
C ASP A 253 -1.51 -8.99 -11.00
N TRP A 254 -0.45 -8.39 -10.46
CA TRP A 254 -0.50 -7.12 -9.74
C TRP A 254 0.33 -6.06 -10.46
N ASP A 255 0.03 -4.79 -10.20
CA ASP A 255 0.67 -3.64 -10.81
C ASP A 255 1.62 -2.92 -9.84
N VAL A 256 1.31 -2.88 -8.53
CA VAL A 256 2.03 -2.05 -7.54
C VAL A 256 2.38 -2.85 -6.27
N PHE A 257 3.54 -2.57 -5.67
CA PHE A 257 3.90 -3.01 -4.33
C PHE A 257 3.58 -1.91 -3.31
N GLY A 258 2.86 -2.26 -2.25
CA GLY A 258 2.58 -1.36 -1.13
C GLY A 258 3.21 -1.88 0.15
N PHE A 259 3.85 -1.00 0.91
CA PHE A 259 4.47 -1.34 2.17
C PHE A 259 4.06 -0.41 3.30
N SER A 260 3.82 -0.98 4.49
CA SER A 260 3.75 -0.18 5.73
C SER A 260 5.15 0.05 6.28
N PHE A 261 5.37 1.24 6.83
CA PHE A 261 6.66 1.63 7.38
C PHE A 261 6.45 2.58 8.56
N TYR A 262 6.69 2.08 9.78
CA TYR A 262 6.44 2.82 11.02
C TYR A 262 7.69 2.79 11.91
N PRO A 263 8.01 3.89 12.60
CA PRO A 263 9.24 4.00 13.40
C PRO A 263 9.09 3.47 14.84
N PHE A 264 7.89 3.14 15.31
CA PHE A 264 7.58 3.01 16.76
C PHE A 264 7.18 1.60 17.22
N TYR A 265 7.57 0.55 16.48
CA TYR A 265 7.32 -0.84 16.86
C TYR A 265 8.54 -1.59 17.39
N GLY A 266 9.63 -0.88 17.72
CA GLY A 266 10.86 -1.49 18.25
C GLY A 266 11.55 -2.39 17.22
N THR A 267 11.49 -2.00 15.96
CA THR A 267 12.00 -2.74 14.80
C THR A 267 13.23 -2.03 14.19
N ASP A 268 13.87 -2.62 13.18
CA ASP A 268 14.94 -1.98 12.41
C ASP A 268 14.37 -1.12 11.25
N ALA A 269 13.30 -0.39 11.50
CA ALA A 269 12.60 0.43 10.49
C ALA A 269 13.33 1.75 10.20
N THR A 270 14.57 1.66 9.73
CA THR A 270 15.39 2.81 9.32
C THR A 270 15.14 3.17 7.85
N LEU A 271 15.40 4.42 7.47
CA LEU A 271 15.30 4.88 6.08
C LEU A 271 16.26 4.12 5.15
N ASP A 272 17.44 3.73 5.63
CA ASP A 272 18.41 2.93 4.87
C ASP A 272 17.85 1.52 4.57
N ASN A 273 17.24 0.87 5.56
CA ASN A 273 16.63 -0.45 5.38
C ASN A 273 15.40 -0.39 4.47
N LEU A 274 14.59 0.67 4.58
CA LEU A 274 13.52 0.94 3.63
C LEU A 274 14.09 1.08 2.21
N LYS A 275 15.10 1.93 2.01
CA LYS A 275 15.72 2.16 0.70
C LYS A 275 16.24 0.86 0.09
N ASP A 276 17.00 0.08 0.86
CA ASP A 276 17.55 -1.20 0.42
C ASP A 276 16.44 -2.19 0.02
N THR A 277 15.34 -2.24 0.78
CA THR A 277 14.18 -3.06 0.46
C THR A 277 13.50 -2.61 -0.84
N LEU A 278 13.20 -1.31 -0.97
CA LEU A 278 12.52 -0.76 -2.13
C LEU A 278 13.36 -0.92 -3.41
N ASP A 279 14.67 -0.67 -3.35
CA ASP A 279 15.59 -0.85 -4.48
C ASP A 279 15.69 -2.32 -4.88
N ALA A 280 15.72 -3.26 -3.93
CA ALA A 280 15.76 -4.69 -4.22
C ALA A 280 14.47 -5.19 -4.90
N VAL A 281 13.30 -4.77 -4.40
CA VAL A 281 11.99 -5.10 -4.99
C VAL A 281 11.87 -4.48 -6.39
N ALA A 282 12.20 -3.20 -6.53
CA ALA A 282 12.14 -2.50 -7.82
C ALA A 282 13.10 -3.11 -8.85
N THR A 283 14.32 -3.49 -8.45
CA THR A 283 15.29 -4.16 -9.33
C THR A 283 14.79 -5.52 -9.79
N LYS A 284 14.22 -6.33 -8.88
CA LYS A 284 13.75 -7.68 -9.19
C LYS A 284 12.49 -7.68 -10.06
N TYR A 285 11.54 -6.80 -9.77
CA TYR A 285 10.20 -6.87 -10.36
C TYR A 285 9.87 -5.77 -11.35
N GLN A 286 10.63 -4.66 -11.36
CA GLN A 286 10.46 -3.52 -12.27
C GLN A 286 9.02 -3.00 -12.32
N LYS A 287 8.47 -2.70 -11.13
CA LYS A 287 7.11 -2.20 -10.93
C LYS A 287 7.09 -1.10 -9.88
N PRO A 288 6.05 -0.24 -9.90
CA PRO A 288 5.86 0.77 -8.87
C PRO A 288 5.90 0.24 -7.44
N VAL A 289 6.61 0.95 -6.56
CA VAL A 289 6.66 0.71 -5.10
C VAL A 289 6.15 1.94 -4.35
N HIS A 290 5.34 1.72 -3.33
CA HIS A 290 4.69 2.75 -2.52
C HIS A 290 4.90 2.44 -1.04
N VAL A 291 5.07 3.48 -0.22
CA VAL A 291 4.82 3.41 1.22
C VAL A 291 3.37 3.82 1.45
N VAL A 292 2.50 2.89 1.83
CA VAL A 292 1.04 3.15 1.89
C VAL A 292 0.53 3.44 3.29
N GLU A 293 1.38 3.24 4.28
CA GLU A 293 1.11 3.48 5.68
C GLU A 293 2.40 3.90 6.38
N THR A 294 2.34 5.06 7.04
CA THR A 294 3.41 5.59 7.88
C THR A 294 2.82 6.65 8.80
N ASP A 295 3.47 6.84 9.95
CA ASP A 295 3.20 7.93 10.88
C ASP A 295 4.49 8.38 11.56
N TRP A 296 4.44 9.57 12.16
CA TRP A 296 5.49 10.06 13.07
C TRP A 296 4.83 10.76 14.26
N PRO A 297 5.28 10.51 15.49
CA PRO A 297 4.66 11.10 16.65
C PRO A 297 5.02 12.58 16.80
N ALA A 298 4.02 13.43 17.04
CA ALA A 298 4.22 14.75 17.60
C ALA A 298 4.50 14.69 19.11
N ILE A 299 4.00 13.65 19.79
CA ILE A 299 4.20 13.40 21.23
C ILE A 299 4.45 11.91 21.43
N CYS A 300 5.63 11.58 21.94
CA CYS A 300 6.04 10.23 22.31
C CYS A 300 7.04 10.32 23.48
N ASP A 301 6.53 10.37 24.70
CA ASP A 301 7.34 10.57 25.91
C ASP A 301 6.89 9.66 27.08
N GLY A 302 7.60 9.74 28.20
CA GLY A 302 7.29 8.97 29.40
C GLY A 302 7.77 7.51 29.35
N ALA A 303 7.49 6.78 30.42
CA ALA A 303 8.06 5.44 30.65
C ALA A 303 7.53 4.34 29.71
N SER A 304 6.41 4.58 29.04
CA SER A 304 5.81 3.65 28.07
C SER A 304 6.13 3.99 26.62
N ALA A 305 6.89 5.06 26.36
CA ALA A 305 7.31 5.39 25.00
C ALA A 305 8.19 4.26 24.43
N PRO A 306 7.89 3.77 23.22
CA PRO A 306 8.72 2.79 22.56
C PRO A 306 10.07 3.41 22.16
N GLU A 307 11.07 2.57 21.97
CA GLU A 307 12.27 2.97 21.24
C GLU A 307 11.91 3.18 19.77
N LEU A 308 12.28 4.34 19.23
CA LEU A 308 12.06 4.67 17.83
C LEU A 308 13.22 4.15 16.99
N SER A 309 12.90 3.56 15.83
CA SER A 309 13.89 3.06 14.87
C SER A 309 14.79 4.15 14.29
N ASP A 310 14.30 5.41 14.28
CA ASP A 310 15.07 6.59 13.91
C ASP A 310 15.10 7.55 15.09
N THR A 311 16.31 7.92 15.52
CA THR A 311 16.53 8.87 16.63
C THR A 311 17.08 10.21 16.13
N SER A 312 17.33 10.34 14.82
CA SER A 312 17.80 11.57 14.19
C SER A 312 16.67 12.56 13.92
N VAL A 313 15.47 12.05 13.62
CA VAL A 313 14.27 12.87 13.47
C VAL A 313 13.69 13.21 14.86
N PRO A 314 13.37 14.48 15.16
CA PRO A 314 12.85 14.86 16.47
C PRO A 314 11.37 14.50 16.63
N VAL A 315 10.98 13.92 17.77
CA VAL A 315 9.56 13.74 18.16
C VAL A 315 8.89 15.11 18.32
N SER A 316 8.19 15.57 17.30
CA SER A 316 7.62 16.92 17.21
C SER A 316 6.79 17.08 15.93
N VAL A 317 6.04 18.19 15.83
CA VAL A 317 5.34 18.57 14.60
C VAL A 317 6.31 18.80 13.42
N ALA A 318 7.50 19.34 13.68
CA ALA A 318 8.51 19.52 12.63
C ALA A 318 9.03 18.16 12.15
N GLY A 319 9.30 17.24 13.08
CA GLY A 319 9.72 15.87 12.76
C GLY A 319 8.68 15.08 11.97
N GLN A 320 7.38 15.33 12.17
CA GLN A 320 6.34 14.75 11.30
C GLN A 320 6.54 15.10 9.83
N THR A 321 6.94 16.34 9.56
CA THR A 321 7.22 16.82 8.20
C THR A 321 8.53 16.24 7.67
N GLU A 322 9.57 16.21 8.50
CA GLU A 322 10.89 15.67 8.17
C GLU A 322 10.80 14.19 7.79
N TRP A 323 10.24 13.35 8.67
CA TRP A 323 10.03 11.92 8.45
C TRP A 323 9.36 11.61 7.11
N VAL A 324 8.23 12.25 6.82
CA VAL A 324 7.49 11.99 5.58
C VAL A 324 8.26 12.47 4.36
N ARG A 325 8.94 13.62 4.44
CA ARG A 325 9.75 14.14 3.32
C ARG A 325 10.99 13.30 3.05
N ASP A 326 11.55 12.69 4.08
CA ASP A 326 12.67 11.77 3.95
C ASP A 326 12.22 10.46 3.31
N ILE A 327 11.06 9.91 3.71
CA ILE A 327 10.44 8.77 3.03
C ILE A 327 10.14 9.11 1.56
N VAL A 328 9.56 10.27 1.27
CA VAL A 328 9.32 10.72 -0.12
C VAL A 328 10.63 10.74 -0.89
N SER A 329 11.71 11.28 -0.31
CA SER A 329 13.04 11.32 -0.94
C SER A 329 13.61 9.92 -1.19
N VAL A 330 13.44 8.99 -0.24
CA VAL A 330 13.81 7.58 -0.40
C VAL A 330 13.04 6.95 -1.56
N VAL A 331 11.71 7.10 -1.58
CA VAL A 331 10.84 6.56 -2.63
C VAL A 331 11.20 7.15 -4.00
N GLU A 332 11.33 8.48 -4.13
CA GLU A 332 11.73 9.13 -5.39
C GLU A 332 13.11 8.68 -5.88
N SER A 333 14.02 8.31 -4.97
CA SER A 333 15.37 7.83 -5.28
C SER A 333 15.43 6.38 -5.78
N VAL A 334 14.31 5.64 -5.72
CA VAL A 334 14.28 4.21 -6.09
C VAL A 334 14.70 4.04 -7.54
N ALA A 335 15.64 3.12 -7.77
CA ALA A 335 16.23 2.90 -9.08
C ALA A 335 15.19 2.63 -10.17
N GLY A 336 15.42 3.16 -11.38
CA GLY A 336 14.48 3.04 -12.50
C GLY A 336 13.23 3.94 -12.39
N GLY A 337 13.16 4.79 -11.37
CA GLY A 337 12.01 5.69 -11.15
C GLY A 337 10.76 4.94 -10.72
N TRP A 338 10.92 3.76 -10.09
CA TRP A 338 9.79 2.91 -9.68
C TRP A 338 9.13 3.35 -8.38
N GLY A 339 9.73 4.23 -7.58
CA GLY A 339 9.03 4.77 -6.42
C GLY A 339 7.94 5.75 -6.83
N LYS A 340 6.72 5.54 -6.34
CA LYS A 340 5.54 6.25 -6.84
C LYS A 340 4.56 6.74 -5.79
N GLY A 341 4.76 6.50 -4.50
CA GLY A 341 3.83 7.08 -3.54
C GLY A 341 4.19 6.93 -2.08
N VAL A 342 3.65 7.86 -1.30
CA VAL A 342 3.67 7.88 0.16
C VAL A 342 2.27 8.25 0.66
N ASN A 343 1.76 7.52 1.65
CA ASN A 343 0.46 7.80 2.27
C ASN A 343 0.58 7.80 3.80
N TYR A 344 0.20 8.92 4.42
CA TYR A 344 0.19 9.07 5.88
C TYR A 344 -1.12 8.55 6.45
N TRP A 345 -1.06 7.83 7.56
CA TRP A 345 -2.22 7.12 8.08
C TRP A 345 -3.02 7.98 9.06
N GLU A 346 -4.33 8.11 8.81
CA GLU A 346 -5.31 8.66 9.75
C GLU A 346 -4.94 10.00 10.44
N PRO A 347 -4.52 11.04 9.69
CA PRO A 347 -4.06 12.31 10.26
C PRO A 347 -5.14 13.06 11.05
N THR A 348 -6.42 12.73 10.88
CA THR A 348 -7.58 13.48 11.38
C THR A 348 -8.28 12.82 12.57
N TRP A 349 -7.80 11.67 13.05
CA TRP A 349 -8.53 10.80 13.98
C TRP A 349 -8.44 11.28 15.45
N LEU A 350 -9.13 12.38 15.79
CA LEU A 350 -8.97 13.09 17.06
C LEU A 350 -9.25 12.27 18.33
N ASN A 351 -10.09 11.23 18.27
CA ASN A 351 -10.42 10.37 19.41
C ASN A 351 -9.51 9.14 19.53
N ASN A 352 -8.51 9.01 18.66
CA ASN A 352 -7.50 7.96 18.70
C ASN A 352 -6.12 8.52 18.29
N THR A 353 -5.62 9.51 19.03
CA THR A 353 -4.43 10.29 18.64
C THR A 353 -3.15 9.45 18.53
N GLY A 354 -3.03 8.39 19.32
CA GLY A 354 -1.89 7.46 19.28
C GLY A 354 -1.95 6.46 18.12
N LEU A 355 -3.08 6.39 17.39
CA LEU A 355 -3.21 5.58 16.18
C LEU A 355 -2.86 4.09 16.39
N GLY A 356 -3.14 3.57 17.59
CA GLY A 356 -2.82 2.19 17.97
C GLY A 356 -1.34 1.92 18.31
N SER A 357 -0.46 2.91 18.15
CA SER A 357 0.91 2.87 18.65
C SER A 357 0.98 3.08 20.17
N ALA A 358 2.17 2.85 20.74
CA ALA A 358 2.44 3.20 22.15
C ALA A 358 2.77 4.69 22.36
N CYS A 359 2.89 5.47 21.28
CA CYS A 359 3.03 6.93 21.36
C CYS A 359 1.66 7.61 21.60
N GLN A 360 1.68 8.78 22.21
CA GLN A 360 0.49 9.51 22.64
C GLN A 360 -0.24 10.19 21.47
N ASP A 361 0.51 10.74 20.52
CA ASP A 361 -0.06 11.56 19.45
C ASP A 361 0.79 11.50 18.18
N ALA A 362 0.23 10.91 17.14
CA ALA A 362 0.76 10.85 15.78
C ALA A 362 -0.16 11.53 14.76
N ILE A 363 -1.24 12.18 15.17
CA ILE A 363 -2.16 12.84 14.24
C ILE A 363 -1.66 14.24 13.84
N LEU A 364 -2.20 14.79 12.75
CA LEU A 364 -1.79 16.10 12.20
C LEU A 364 -2.68 17.26 12.66
N PHE A 365 -3.62 16.99 13.56
CA PHE A 365 -4.52 17.98 14.14
C PHE A 365 -4.47 17.87 15.67
N SER A 366 -4.21 18.97 16.37
CA SER A 366 -4.28 19.01 17.82
C SER A 366 -5.76 19.04 18.26
N ALA A 367 -6.15 18.09 19.11
CA ALA A 367 -7.53 17.97 19.57
C ALA A 367 -7.82 18.86 20.79
N ASP A 368 -8.88 19.66 20.71
CA ASP A 368 -9.47 20.42 21.81
C ASP A 368 -10.83 19.83 22.18
N TRP A 369 -10.87 19.28 23.39
CA TRP A 369 -12.02 18.58 23.97
C TRP A 369 -12.81 19.44 24.96
N SER A 370 -12.48 20.73 25.12
CA SER A 370 -13.11 21.61 26.10
C SER A 370 -14.63 21.79 25.89
N GLY A 371 -15.12 21.54 24.67
CA GLY A 371 -16.55 21.60 24.30
C GLY A 371 -17.29 20.26 24.34
N TRP A 372 -16.66 19.17 24.76
CA TRP A 372 -17.28 17.84 24.77
C TRP A 372 -18.49 17.77 25.72
N PRO A 373 -19.57 17.02 25.38
CA PRO A 373 -19.77 16.17 24.19
C PRO A 373 -20.31 16.92 22.95
N ASN A 374 -20.57 18.22 23.06
CA ASN A 374 -21.29 18.96 22.03
C ASN A 374 -20.40 19.44 20.89
N LYS A 375 -19.09 19.56 21.13
CA LYS A 375 -18.14 20.08 20.15
C LYS A 375 -16.72 19.61 20.46
N ILE A 376 -16.06 19.08 19.44
CA ILE A 376 -14.63 18.76 19.47
C ILE A 376 -13.99 19.55 18.33
N ILE A 377 -12.82 20.15 18.58
CA ILE A 377 -12.13 20.96 17.58
C ILE A 377 -10.76 20.35 17.28
N GLY A 378 -10.47 20.10 16.00
CA GLY A 378 -9.13 19.75 15.53
C GLY A 378 -8.44 20.96 14.94
N TYR A 379 -7.39 21.48 15.58
CA TYR A 379 -6.56 22.56 15.05
C TYR A 379 -5.42 21.96 14.21
N SER A 380 -5.31 22.33 12.94
CA SER A 380 -4.24 21.84 12.07
C SER A 380 -2.87 22.15 12.66
N ARG A 381 -1.99 21.16 12.70
CA ARG A 381 -0.55 21.35 12.96
C ARG A 381 0.10 21.81 11.65
N SER A 382 1.31 22.39 11.70
CA SER A 382 2.03 22.78 10.47
C SER A 382 2.45 21.60 9.59
N SER A 383 2.43 20.38 10.14
CA SER A 383 2.74 19.14 9.42
C SER A 383 1.70 18.72 8.38
N VAL A 384 0.51 19.35 8.33
CA VAL A 384 -0.46 19.14 7.24
C VAL A 384 0.11 19.51 5.86
N ASP A 385 1.17 20.34 5.81
CA ASP A 385 1.85 20.79 4.60
C ASP A 385 3.05 19.89 4.20
N MET A 386 3.12 18.66 4.71
CA MET A 386 4.26 17.76 4.48
C MET A 386 4.55 17.50 2.99
N PHE A 387 3.53 17.55 2.13
CA PHE A 387 3.62 17.33 0.69
C PHE A 387 3.70 18.63 -0.15
N ALA A 388 3.68 19.80 0.49
CA ALA A 388 3.71 21.07 -0.21
C ALA A 388 5.07 21.29 -0.89
N GLY A 389 5.05 21.68 -2.18
CA GLY A 389 6.26 21.94 -2.96
C GLY A 389 7.05 20.69 -3.40
N ARG A 390 6.47 19.50 -3.25
CA ARG A 390 7.03 18.22 -3.72
C ARG A 390 6.20 17.64 -4.87
#